data_AF-A0A1R1XHQ2-F1
#
_entry.id   AF-A0A1R1XHQ2-F1
#
_cell.length_a   1.000
_cell.length_b   1.000
_cell.length_c   1.000
_cell.angle_alpha   90.00
_cell.angle_beta   90.00
_cell.angle_gamma   90.00
#
_symmetry.space_group_name_H-M   'P 1'
#
loop_
_entity.id
_entity.type
_entity.pdbx_description
1 polymer ?
#
loop_
_entity_poly.entity_id
_entity_poly.type
_entity_poly.pdbx_seq_one_letter_code
_entity_poly.pdbx_strand_id
1 'polypeptide(L)'
;MLHSKNKETLTNTKKKKNIKTKTKMTKPTVFVVYYSTYGHLRTVADKVVEGLKSTNLVNVELRQFPETLPQEVLDKMHAPPKDASVPEFTLDELEAGDAFMFGFPTRFGTAPTQVKSFIDSTGGLWAKKA
;
A
#
# COMPACT_ATOMS: atom_id res chain seq x y z
N MET A 1 33.88 22.10 69.20
CA MET A 1 32.93 22.18 68.07
C MET A 1 33.35 21.14 67.05
N LEU A 2 32.86 19.91 67.13
CA LEU A 2 31.56 19.40 66.62
C LEU A 2 31.65 18.94 65.15
N HIS A 3 31.59 17.60 65.00
CA HIS A 3 31.24 16.78 63.81
C HIS A 3 32.27 16.65 62.67
N SER A 4 32.52 15.51 62.01
CA SER A 4 32.15 14.09 62.14
C SER A 4 32.98 13.32 61.08
N LYS A 5 33.42 12.10 61.39
CA LYS A 5 33.99 11.13 60.41
C LYS A 5 32.89 10.49 59.55
N ASN A 6 33.28 9.99 58.37
CA ASN A 6 32.78 8.82 57.59
C ASN A 6 32.78 9.15 56.08
N LYS A 7 33.73 8.65 55.26
CA LYS A 7 33.89 7.29 54.69
C LYS A 7 32.67 6.74 53.94
N GLU A 8 32.98 6.31 52.72
CA GLU A 8 32.39 5.22 51.92
C GLU A 8 31.14 5.49 51.08
N THR A 9 31.37 5.35 49.75
CA THR A 9 30.58 4.66 48.71
C THR A 9 29.06 4.72 48.77
N LEU A 10 28.47 4.96 47.58
CA LEU A 10 27.09 4.70 47.07
C LEU A 10 26.77 5.91 46.15
N THR A 11 26.33 5.85 44.90
CA THR A 11 25.82 4.78 44.07
C THR A 11 25.83 5.27 42.61
N ASN A 12 26.33 4.41 41.75
CA ASN A 12 26.17 4.45 40.30
C ASN A 12 24.68 4.24 39.96
N THR A 13 23.86 5.31 39.94
CA THR A 13 22.47 5.21 39.47
C THR A 13 21.89 6.60 39.23
N LYS A 14 21.88 7.06 37.97
CA LYS A 14 20.88 7.99 37.35
C LYS A 14 21.44 8.58 36.05
N LYS A 15 21.53 7.77 35.00
CA LYS A 15 21.51 8.26 33.60
C LYS A 15 21.15 7.17 32.59
N LYS A 16 20.23 6.25 32.93
CA LYS A 16 19.39 5.60 31.91
C LYS A 16 18.20 6.52 31.62
N LYS A 17 18.47 7.64 30.93
CA LYS A 17 17.40 8.49 30.39
C LYS A 17 16.73 7.70 29.25
N ASN A 18 15.55 7.16 29.57
CA ASN A 18 14.46 6.78 28.68
C ASN A 18 14.72 6.93 27.18
N ILE A 19 15.27 5.89 26.56
CA ILE A 19 14.98 5.58 25.15
C ILE A 19 13.68 4.77 25.19
N LYS A 20 12.56 5.47 25.34
CA LYS A 20 11.23 4.95 25.03
C LYS A 20 10.68 5.80 23.90
N THR A 21 11.27 5.66 22.72
CA THR A 21 10.55 5.95 21.48
C THR A 21 9.47 4.88 21.35
N LYS A 22 8.30 5.12 21.95
CA LYS A 22 7.07 4.45 21.54
C LYS A 22 6.74 4.99 20.14
N THR A 23 7.40 4.47 19.11
CA THR A 23 6.77 4.44 17.79
C THR A 23 5.53 3.56 17.95
N LYS A 24 4.37 4.18 18.01
CA LYS A 24 3.11 3.48 17.76
C LYS A 24 3.23 3.00 16.31
N MET A 25 3.75 1.79 16.10
CA MET A 25 3.92 1.25 14.76
C MET A 25 2.51 1.05 14.20
N THR A 26 2.07 2.01 13.39
CA THR A 26 0.87 1.85 12.57
C THR A 26 1.16 0.74 11.57
N LYS A 27 0.25 -0.21 11.40
CA LYS A 27 0.41 -1.27 10.42
C LYS A 27 0.58 -0.62 9.02
N PRO A 28 1.59 -1.02 8.23
CA PRO A 28 1.73 -0.54 6.86
C PRO A 28 0.47 -0.86 6.05
N THR A 29 0.10 0.04 5.14
CA THR A 29 -1.04 -0.14 4.24
C THR A 29 -0.56 -0.62 2.88
N VAL A 30 -0.98 -1.82 2.50
CA VAL A 30 -0.69 -2.46 1.21
C VAL A 30 -1.89 -2.28 0.30
N PHE A 31 -1.68 -1.65 -0.85
CA PHE A 31 -2.67 -1.58 -1.92
C PHE A 31 -2.48 -2.74 -2.89
N VAL A 32 -3.49 -3.61 -2.98
CA VAL A 32 -3.61 -4.59 -4.07
C VAL A 32 -4.42 -3.92 -5.16
N VAL A 33 -3.77 -3.56 -6.27
CA VAL A 33 -4.41 -2.87 -7.38
C VAL A 33 -4.44 -3.77 -8.59
N TYR A 34 -5.62 -3.99 -9.16
CA TYR A 34 -5.75 -4.85 -10.33
C TYR A 34 -6.45 -4.19 -11.51
N TYR A 35 -6.09 -4.62 -12.72
CA TYR A 35 -6.89 -4.42 -13.92
C TYR A 35 -7.34 -5.79 -14.42
N SER A 36 -8.62 -5.94 -14.75
CA SER A 36 -9.16 -7.20 -15.25
C SER A 36 -10.33 -6.95 -16.20
N THR A 37 -10.17 -7.33 -17.47
CA THR A 37 -11.26 -7.27 -18.45
C THR A 37 -12.24 -8.43 -18.27
N TYR A 38 -11.75 -9.64 -17.95
CA TYR A 38 -12.54 -10.88 -17.93
C TYR A 38 -12.56 -11.59 -16.57
N GLY A 39 -12.25 -10.88 -15.49
CA GLY A 39 -12.33 -11.41 -14.13
C GLY A 39 -11.14 -12.25 -13.62
N HIS A 40 -10.28 -12.80 -14.48
CA HIS A 40 -9.15 -13.65 -14.02
C HIS A 40 -8.23 -12.95 -13.01
N LEU A 41 -7.83 -11.71 -13.29
CA LEU A 41 -6.94 -10.96 -12.39
C LEU A 41 -7.66 -10.51 -11.11
N ARG A 42 -9.00 -10.40 -11.14
CA ARG A 42 -9.79 -10.20 -9.92
C ARG A 42 -9.69 -11.42 -9.01
N THR A 43 -9.89 -12.62 -9.54
CA THR A 43 -9.74 -13.86 -8.75
C THR A 43 -8.36 -13.97 -8.12
N VAL A 44 -7.30 -13.61 -8.86
CA VAL A 44 -5.94 -13.59 -8.32
C VAL A 44 -5.80 -12.53 -7.22
N ALA A 45 -6.31 -11.30 -7.44
CA ALA A 45 -6.28 -10.23 -6.45
C ALA A 45 -7.00 -10.62 -5.15
N ASP A 46 -8.15 -11.30 -5.23
CA ASP A 46 -8.88 -11.79 -4.05
C ASP A 46 -8.03 -12.76 -3.23
N LYS A 47 -7.28 -13.66 -3.88
CA LYS A 47 -6.37 -14.59 -3.21
C LYS A 47 -5.16 -13.92 -2.60
N VAL A 48 -4.62 -12.89 -3.24
CA VAL A 48 -3.57 -12.05 -2.66
C VAL A 48 -4.09 -11.32 -1.42
N VAL A 49 -5.28 -10.73 -1.48
CA VAL A 49 -5.92 -10.06 -0.35
C VAL A 49 -6.17 -11.03 0.82
N GLU A 50 -6.70 -12.23 0.52
CA GLU A 50 -6.89 -13.31 1.51
C GLU A 50 -5.57 -13.65 2.21
N GLY A 51 -4.50 -13.86 1.43
CA GLY A 51 -3.16 -14.14 1.94
C GLY A 51 -2.62 -13.03 2.83
N LEU A 52 -2.66 -11.76 2.38
CA LEU A 52 -2.19 -10.63 3.17
C LEU A 52 -2.97 -10.46 4.48
N LYS A 53 -4.31 -10.55 4.42
CA LYS A 53 -5.17 -10.46 5.60
C LYS A 53 -4.89 -11.56 6.62
N SER A 54 -4.56 -12.78 6.17
CA SER A 54 -4.23 -13.91 7.06
C SER A 54 -3.00 -13.66 7.94
N THR A 55 -2.06 -12.81 7.51
CA THR A 55 -0.85 -12.50 8.28
C THR A 55 -1.10 -11.59 9.47
N ASN A 56 -2.17 -10.78 9.41
CA ASN A 56 -2.46 -9.71 10.37
C ASN A 56 -1.32 -8.67 10.53
N LEU A 57 -0.33 -8.63 9.62
CA LEU A 57 0.84 -7.74 9.70
C LEU A 57 0.59 -6.37 9.05
N VAL A 58 -0.34 -6.29 8.11
CA VAL A 58 -0.59 -5.12 7.26
C VAL A 58 -2.08 -4.78 7.20
N ASN A 59 -2.40 -3.52 6.91
CA ASN A 59 -3.72 -3.13 6.40
C ASN A 59 -3.76 -3.41 4.90
N VAL A 60 -4.90 -3.86 4.38
CA VAL A 60 -5.02 -4.29 2.98
C VAL A 60 -6.18 -3.56 2.32
N GLU A 61 -5.86 -2.82 1.26
CA GLU A 61 -6.81 -2.08 0.45
C GLU A 61 -6.87 -2.70 -0.95
N LEU A 62 -8.05 -3.12 -1.40
CA LEU A 62 -8.26 -3.61 -2.77
C LEU A 62 -8.75 -2.45 -3.64
N ARG A 63 -8.10 -2.25 -4.78
CA ARG A 63 -8.46 -1.23 -5.77
C ARG A 63 -8.43 -1.79 -7.17
N GLN A 64 -9.11 -1.11 -8.08
CA GLN A 64 -9.04 -1.40 -9.51
C GLN A 64 -8.47 -0.23 -10.29
N PHE A 65 -7.65 -0.48 -11.31
CA PHE A 65 -7.22 0.60 -12.22
C PHE A 65 -8.44 1.17 -12.97
N PRO A 66 -8.44 2.48 -13.28
CA PRO A 66 -9.50 3.08 -14.09
C PRO A 66 -9.64 2.40 -15.45
N GLU A 67 -10.87 2.30 -15.94
CA GLU A 67 -11.11 1.84 -17.31
C GLU A 67 -10.92 2.99 -18.31
N THR A 68 -10.29 2.70 -19.44
CA THR A 68 -10.02 3.69 -20.50
C THR A 68 -10.81 3.40 -21.77
N LEU A 69 -11.35 2.19 -21.92
CA LEU A 69 -12.18 1.85 -23.08
C LEU A 69 -13.59 2.41 -22.92
N PRO A 70 -14.16 3.02 -23.96
CA PRO A 70 -15.58 3.38 -23.98
C PRO A 70 -16.47 2.15 -23.78
N GLN A 71 -17.64 2.35 -23.18
CA GLN A 71 -18.60 1.26 -22.92
C GLN A 71 -18.97 0.50 -24.20
N GLU A 72 -19.16 1.18 -25.32
CA GLU A 72 -19.46 0.54 -26.62
C GLU A 72 -18.39 -0.48 -27.04
N VAL A 73 -17.12 -0.22 -26.74
CA VAL A 73 -16.01 -1.13 -27.06
C VAL A 73 -16.06 -2.34 -26.12
N LEU A 74 -16.32 -2.12 -24.83
CA LEU A 74 -16.45 -3.19 -23.83
C LEU A 74 -17.63 -4.12 -24.17
N ASP A 75 -18.76 -3.55 -24.61
CA ASP A 75 -19.94 -4.30 -25.02
C ASP A 75 -19.64 -5.19 -26.24
N LYS A 76 -18.95 -4.64 -27.24
CA LYS A 76 -18.48 -5.40 -28.42
C LYS A 76 -17.49 -6.51 -28.07
N MET A 77 -16.71 -6.33 -27.01
CA MET A 77 -15.78 -7.33 -26.50
C MET A 77 -16.46 -8.39 -25.61
N HIS A 78 -17.76 -8.23 -25.34
CA HIS A 78 -18.51 -9.01 -24.34
C HIS A 78 -17.79 -9.04 -22.99
N ALA A 79 -17.17 -7.92 -22.62
CA ALA A 79 -16.50 -7.78 -21.34
C ALA A 79 -17.55 -7.72 -20.22
N PRO A 80 -17.42 -8.54 -19.16
CA PRO A 80 -18.25 -8.39 -17.97
C PRO A 80 -18.12 -6.98 -17.38
N PRO A 81 -19.18 -6.44 -16.76
CA PRO A 81 -19.08 -5.17 -16.06
C PRO A 81 -18.06 -5.27 -14.92
N LYS A 82 -17.36 -4.16 -14.68
CA LYS A 82 -16.45 -4.06 -13.53
C LYS A 82 -17.25 -4.15 -12.23
N ASP A 83 -16.62 -4.70 -11.20
CA ASP A 83 -17.22 -4.76 -9.87
C ASP A 83 -17.24 -3.36 -9.25
N ALA A 84 -18.42 -2.75 -9.18
CA ALA A 84 -18.61 -1.41 -8.62
C ALA A 84 -18.36 -1.34 -7.11
N SER A 85 -18.27 -2.47 -6.40
CA SER A 85 -17.94 -2.50 -4.97
C SER A 85 -16.46 -2.26 -4.68
N VAL A 86 -15.59 -2.38 -5.70
CA VAL A 86 -14.16 -2.10 -5.57
C VAL A 86 -13.89 -0.69 -6.11
N PRO A 87 -13.39 0.26 -5.30
CA PRO A 87 -13.12 1.61 -5.79
C PRO A 87 -11.92 1.65 -6.76
N GLU A 88 -11.91 2.68 -7.61
CA GLU A 88 -10.78 2.94 -8.50
C GLU A 88 -9.55 3.44 -7.73
N PHE A 89 -8.37 3.06 -8.19
CA PHE A 89 -7.11 3.50 -7.59
C PHE A 89 -6.78 4.93 -8.01
N THR A 90 -6.37 5.75 -7.04
CA THR A 90 -6.12 7.19 -7.26
C THR A 90 -4.65 7.57 -7.04
N LEU A 91 -4.28 8.77 -7.49
CA LEU A 91 -2.94 9.33 -7.25
C LEU A 91 -2.70 9.59 -5.75
N ASP A 92 -3.72 10.02 -5.02
CA ASP A 92 -3.63 10.26 -3.58
C ASP A 92 -3.34 8.95 -2.84
N GLU A 93 -3.94 7.84 -3.26
CA GLU A 93 -3.66 6.51 -2.71
C GLU A 93 -2.27 6.00 -3.08
N LEU A 94 -1.80 6.30 -4.30
CA LEU A 94 -0.41 6.03 -4.69
C LEU A 94 0.58 6.84 -3.85
N GLU A 95 0.25 8.07 -3.45
CA GLU A 95 1.10 8.87 -2.57
C GLU A 95 1.08 8.37 -1.12
N ALA A 96 -0.07 7.90 -0.64
CA ALA A 96 -0.30 7.51 0.76
C ALA A 96 0.08 6.05 1.08
N GLY A 97 0.11 5.15 0.09
CA GLY A 97 0.39 3.73 0.31
C GLY A 97 1.85 3.43 0.68
N ASP A 98 2.05 2.44 1.56
CA ASP A 98 3.38 1.99 1.99
C ASP A 98 3.95 0.92 1.05
N ALA A 99 3.07 0.12 0.43
CA ALA A 99 3.43 -0.90 -0.55
C ALA A 99 2.30 -1.15 -1.55
N PHE A 100 2.68 -1.65 -2.73
CA PHE A 100 1.77 -1.84 -3.84
C PHE A 100 1.98 -3.22 -4.48
N MET A 101 0.88 -3.90 -4.81
CA MET A 101 0.87 -5.12 -5.60
C MET A 101 0.00 -4.90 -6.84
N PHE A 102 0.64 -4.78 -8.00
CA PHE A 102 -0.06 -4.52 -9.27
C PHE A 102 -0.31 -5.81 -10.04
N GLY A 103 -1.57 -6.11 -10.33
CA GLY A 103 -1.97 -7.28 -11.12
C GLY A 103 -2.74 -6.87 -12.38
N PHE A 104 -2.26 -7.25 -13.56
CA PHE A 104 -2.94 -6.93 -14.81
C PHE A 104 -2.68 -7.99 -15.88
N PRO A 105 -3.61 -8.23 -16.81
CA PRO A 105 -3.39 -9.12 -17.95
C PRO A 105 -2.30 -8.55 -18.85
N THR A 106 -1.59 -9.42 -19.54
CA THR A 106 -0.65 -8.99 -20.58
C THR A 106 -1.38 -8.50 -21.83
N ARG A 107 -0.79 -7.52 -22.50
CA ARG A 107 -1.04 -7.15 -23.89
C ARG A 107 0.30 -7.14 -24.62
N PHE A 108 0.52 -8.17 -25.45
CA PHE A 108 1.78 -8.38 -26.20
C PHE A 108 3.05 -8.35 -25.33
N GLY A 109 3.01 -8.93 -24.13
CA GLY A 109 4.14 -8.94 -23.20
C GLY A 109 4.28 -7.67 -22.35
N THR A 110 3.37 -6.69 -22.50
CA THR A 110 3.40 -5.41 -21.79
C THR A 110 2.14 -5.18 -20.95
N ALA A 111 2.17 -4.10 -20.16
CA ALA A 111 0.98 -3.63 -19.43
C ALA A 111 -0.10 -3.14 -20.40
N PRO A 112 -1.39 -3.35 -20.09
CA PRO A 112 -2.48 -2.84 -20.90
C PRO A 112 -2.56 -1.31 -20.79
N THR A 113 -3.17 -0.67 -21.79
CA THR A 113 -3.29 0.80 -21.89
C THR A 113 -3.90 1.42 -20.63
N GLN A 114 -4.84 0.75 -19.97
CA GLN A 114 -5.48 1.19 -18.74
C GLN A 114 -4.47 1.43 -17.61
N VAL A 115 -3.57 0.46 -17.42
CA VAL A 115 -2.50 0.54 -16.41
C VAL A 115 -1.48 1.57 -16.83
N LYS A 116 -1.05 1.55 -18.10
CA LYS A 116 -0.05 2.49 -18.61
C LYS A 116 -0.52 3.94 -18.50
N SER A 117 -1.79 4.21 -18.81
CA SER A 117 -2.39 5.56 -18.71
C SER A 117 -2.39 6.07 -17.28
N PHE A 118 -2.72 5.21 -16.31
CA PHE A 118 -2.59 5.57 -14.89
C PHE A 118 -1.14 5.90 -14.53
N ILE A 119 -0.18 5.04 -14.88
CA ILE A 119 1.24 5.28 -14.57
C ILE A 119 1.76 6.56 -15.23
N ASP A 120 1.34 6.85 -16.47
CA ASP A 120 1.74 8.08 -17.17
C ASP A 120 1.20 9.34 -16.52
N SER A 121 0.06 9.26 -15.83
CA SER A 121 -0.48 10.37 -15.05
C SER A 121 0.33 10.70 -13.78
N THR A 122 1.26 9.83 -13.37
CA THR A 122 2.02 9.98 -12.11
C THR A 122 3.23 10.94 -12.21
N GLY A 123 3.43 11.62 -13.34
CA GLY A 123 4.58 12.51 -13.56
C GLY A 123 4.77 13.60 -12.49
N GLY A 124 3.67 14.17 -11.98
CA GLY A 124 3.74 15.17 -10.90
C GLY A 124 4.23 14.59 -9.56
N LEU A 125 3.78 13.39 -9.21
CA LEU A 125 4.24 12.68 -8.01
C LEU A 125 5.71 12.26 -8.14
N TRP A 126 6.12 11.82 -9.32
CA TRP A 126 7.51 11.50 -9.62
C TRP A 126 8.40 12.72 -9.45
N ALA A 127 8.07 13.85 -10.06
CA ALA A 127 8.86 15.08 -9.96
C ALA A 127 8.98 15.62 -8.53
N LYS A 128 7.97 15.39 -7.67
CA LYS A 128 7.97 15.78 -6.25
C LYS A 128 8.94 14.94 -5.40
N LYS A 129 9.22 13.69 -5.78
CA LYS A 129 9.99 12.71 -4.99
C LYS A 129 11.31 12.28 -5.65
N ALA A 130 11.63 12.77 -6.84
CA ALA A 130 12.90 12.55 -7.56
C ALA A 130 14.03 13.39 -6.95
#